data_AF-H3ANY7-F1
#
_entry.id   AF-H3ANY7-F1
#
_cell.length_a   1.000
_cell.length_b   1.000
_cell.length_c   1.000
_cell.angle_alpha   90.00
_cell.angle_beta   90.00
_cell.angle_gamma   90.00
#
_symmetry.space_group_name_H-M   'P 1'
#
loop_
_entity.id
_entity.type
_entity.pdbx_description
1 polymer ?
#
loop_
_entity_poly.entity_id
_entity_poly.type
_entity_poly.pdbx_seq_one_letter_code
_entity_poly.pdbx_strand_id
1 'polypeptide(L)'
;NGHAPLKLISPSCTRWLVMADCVERILYQFDKAASVEHCYSARLLAEMYKDETNFLYLVFLKPFLLEIRRVNNIFQLESGDALKIFRDLLVLYVSTLKRVVKPSVFRANSEKQLLTLDLQASSVYLSQEDADLGMTFRQKMEASKLCDAAKDAIVKRCIEFIKVLLTQYQLRLPESLDMLKKLELLNPKAILTDTKPAVTELPRNFFVCPTEVLESQWRNVSSCKFTEKENMGRFWIEVYEYTNGTGNRCFEEMALGAIRMLTLPISNAHVEKVFSHISFLKDESRNRMGLKLLS
;
A
#
# COMPACT_ATOMS: atom_id res chain seq x y z
N ASN A 1 -39.64 -3.59 5.51
CA ASN A 1 -38.92 -3.38 4.21
C ASN A 1 -38.21 -4.66 3.80
N GLY A 2 -38.88 -5.47 2.99
CA GLY A 2 -38.53 -6.86 2.65
C GLY A 2 -37.55 -7.02 1.49
N HIS A 3 -36.31 -6.57 1.65
CA HIS A 3 -35.23 -7.04 0.78
C HIS A 3 -34.63 -8.33 1.35
N ALA A 4 -34.46 -9.34 0.50
CA ALA A 4 -33.83 -10.60 0.87
C ALA A 4 -32.42 -10.36 1.45
N PRO A 5 -32.00 -11.12 2.48
CA PRO A 5 -30.67 -10.96 3.07
C PRO A 5 -29.57 -11.21 2.04
N LEU A 6 -28.53 -10.39 2.06
CA LEU A 6 -27.39 -10.54 1.14
C LEU A 6 -26.58 -11.76 1.54
N LYS A 7 -26.22 -12.61 0.57
CA LYS A 7 -25.38 -13.79 0.80
C LYS A 7 -24.07 -13.37 1.46
N LEU A 8 -23.74 -13.99 2.60
CA LEU A 8 -22.43 -13.79 3.25
C LEU A 8 -21.32 -14.23 2.30
N ILE A 9 -20.25 -13.45 2.28
CA ILE A 9 -19.10 -13.74 1.44
C ILE A 9 -18.16 -14.61 2.27
N SER A 10 -17.66 -15.70 1.67
CA SER A 10 -16.71 -16.58 2.35
C SER A 10 -15.32 -15.95 2.31
N PRO A 11 -14.63 -15.77 3.45
CA PRO A 11 -13.24 -15.38 3.46
C PRO A 11 -12.43 -16.52 2.84
N SER A 12 -11.69 -16.25 1.76
CA SER A 12 -10.70 -17.21 1.26
C SER A 12 -9.33 -16.86 1.83
N CYS A 13 -8.50 -17.87 2.12
CA CYS A 13 -7.13 -17.67 2.59
C CYS A 13 -6.27 -16.88 1.58
N THR A 14 -6.70 -16.76 0.32
CA THR A 14 -6.01 -16.10 -0.78
C THR A 14 -6.65 -14.76 -1.21
N ARG A 15 -7.87 -14.43 -0.75
CA ARG A 15 -8.63 -13.22 -1.14
C ARG A 15 -8.94 -12.36 0.08
N TRP A 16 -7.90 -12.00 0.82
CA TRP A 16 -7.97 -11.04 1.92
C TRP A 16 -8.67 -9.72 1.57
N LEU A 17 -8.71 -9.31 0.29
CA LEU A 17 -9.49 -8.16 -0.22
C LEU A 17 -10.98 -8.25 0.10
N VAL A 18 -11.50 -9.47 0.16
CA VAL A 18 -12.89 -9.76 0.44
C VAL A 18 -13.24 -9.51 1.91
N MET A 19 -12.24 -9.41 2.81
CA MET A 19 -12.48 -9.16 4.22
C MET A 19 -13.17 -7.82 4.46
N ALA A 20 -12.84 -6.78 3.69
CA ALA A 20 -13.54 -5.51 3.75
C ALA A 20 -15.03 -5.70 3.40
N ASP A 21 -15.32 -6.40 2.30
CA ASP A 21 -16.69 -6.69 1.86
C ASP A 21 -17.46 -7.56 2.88
N CYS A 22 -16.77 -8.54 3.49
CA CYS A 22 -17.32 -9.36 4.56
C CYS A 22 -17.73 -8.50 5.75
N VAL A 23 -16.82 -7.68 6.29
CA VAL A 23 -17.09 -6.82 7.45
C VAL A 23 -18.19 -5.82 7.15
N GLU A 24 -18.19 -5.21 5.96
CA GLU A 24 -19.26 -4.30 5.54
C GLU A 24 -20.62 -4.98 5.49
N ARG A 25 -20.68 -6.20 4.93
CA ARG A 25 -21.93 -6.96 4.81
C ARG A 25 -22.43 -7.51 6.14
N ILE A 26 -21.52 -7.90 7.03
CA ILE A 26 -21.82 -8.32 8.40
C ILE A 26 -22.40 -7.14 9.19
N LEU A 27 -21.75 -5.96 9.15
CA LEU A 27 -22.25 -4.77 9.83
C LEU A 27 -23.62 -4.31 9.27
N TYR A 28 -23.84 -4.42 7.96
CA TYR A 28 -25.13 -4.06 7.34
C TYR A 28 -26.28 -4.98 7.78
N GLN A 29 -25.99 -6.26 8.08
CA GLN A 29 -26.99 -7.26 8.45
C GLN A 29 -26.96 -7.62 9.93
N PHE A 30 -26.20 -6.88 10.75
CA PHE A 30 -25.87 -7.28 12.12
C PHE A 30 -27.13 -7.53 12.96
N ASP A 31 -28.07 -6.57 12.97
CA ASP A 31 -29.34 -6.69 13.69
C ASP A 31 -30.30 -7.72 13.06
N LYS A 32 -30.18 -7.97 11.75
CA LYS A 32 -31.05 -8.89 11.00
C LYS A 32 -30.63 -10.35 11.14
N ALA A 33 -29.34 -10.61 11.36
CA ALA A 33 -28.78 -11.95 11.53
C ALA A 33 -29.06 -12.52 12.93
N ALA A 34 -29.39 -11.67 13.91
CA ALA A 34 -29.67 -12.06 15.29
C ALA A 34 -31.03 -12.76 15.51
N SER A 35 -31.88 -12.87 14.48
CA SER A 35 -33.30 -13.30 14.59
C SER A 35 -33.65 -14.64 13.92
N VAL A 36 -32.68 -15.36 13.34
CA VAL A 36 -32.94 -16.60 12.58
C VAL A 36 -32.51 -17.83 13.39
N GLU A 37 -33.47 -18.56 13.95
CA GLU A 37 -33.21 -19.76 14.76
C GLU A 37 -33.81 -21.02 14.14
N HIS A 38 -33.03 -21.71 13.30
CA HIS A 38 -33.45 -23.02 12.74
C HIS A 38 -32.40 -24.14 12.92
N CYS A 39 -31.16 -23.85 13.31
CA CYS A 39 -30.14 -24.88 13.60
C CYS A 39 -29.09 -24.41 14.63
N TYR A 40 -28.28 -25.33 15.16
CA TYR A 40 -27.23 -25.03 16.15
C TYR A 40 -26.23 -23.98 15.65
N SER A 41 -25.75 -24.11 14.41
CA SER A 41 -24.85 -23.11 13.81
C SER A 41 -25.50 -21.73 13.68
N ALA A 42 -26.80 -21.67 13.39
CA ALA A 42 -27.55 -20.42 13.34
C ALA A 42 -27.68 -19.78 14.73
N ARG A 43 -27.87 -20.59 15.78
CA ARG A 43 -27.87 -20.11 17.18
C ARG A 43 -26.53 -19.54 17.62
N LEU A 44 -25.43 -20.28 17.36
CA LEU A 44 -24.08 -19.79 17.66
C LEU A 44 -23.77 -18.48 16.93
N LEU A 45 -24.12 -18.40 15.65
CA LEU A 45 -23.99 -17.16 14.89
C LEU A 45 -24.86 -16.06 15.52
N ALA A 46 -26.13 -16.33 15.80
CA ALA A 46 -27.03 -15.35 16.42
C ALA A 46 -26.49 -14.84 17.77
N GLU A 47 -25.85 -15.69 18.58
CA GLU A 47 -25.14 -15.29 19.80
C GLU A 47 -23.94 -14.39 19.49
N MET A 48 -23.11 -14.74 18.51
CA MET A 48 -21.99 -13.90 18.07
C MET A 48 -22.43 -12.54 17.52
N TYR A 49 -23.56 -12.48 16.81
CA TYR A 49 -24.20 -11.26 16.30
C TYR A 49 -24.97 -10.49 17.40
N LYS A 50 -25.18 -11.06 18.58
CA LYS A 50 -25.74 -10.36 19.75
C LYS A 50 -24.64 -9.81 20.68
N ASP A 51 -23.41 -10.28 20.52
CA ASP A 51 -22.26 -9.78 21.28
C ASP A 51 -21.81 -8.39 20.77
N GLU A 52 -22.09 -7.38 21.59
CA GLU A 52 -21.74 -5.99 21.36
C GLU A 52 -20.22 -5.77 21.23
N THR A 53 -19.40 -6.62 21.86
CA THR A 53 -17.94 -6.60 21.73
C THR A 53 -17.50 -6.93 20.31
N ASN A 54 -18.10 -7.94 19.69
CA ASN A 54 -17.80 -8.32 18.31
C ASN A 54 -18.26 -7.24 17.34
N PHE A 55 -19.43 -6.64 17.58
CA PHE A 55 -19.94 -5.52 16.80
C PHE A 55 -18.94 -4.35 16.80
N LEU A 56 -18.54 -3.90 17.99
CA LEU A 56 -17.59 -2.80 18.15
C LEU A 56 -16.25 -3.10 17.49
N TYR A 57 -15.76 -4.33 17.60
CA TYR A 57 -14.50 -4.73 16.96
C TYR A 57 -14.60 -4.67 15.43
N LEU A 58 -15.73 -5.08 14.85
CA LEU A 58 -15.97 -4.97 13.41
C LEU A 58 -16.11 -3.51 12.95
N VAL A 59 -16.77 -2.66 13.74
CA VAL A 59 -16.84 -1.21 13.50
C VAL A 59 -15.44 -0.61 13.47
N PHE A 60 -14.57 -1.00 14.41
CA PHE A 60 -13.17 -0.60 14.47
C PHE A 60 -12.37 -1.09 13.25
N LEU A 61 -12.52 -2.36 12.86
CA LEU A 61 -11.75 -2.96 11.76
C LEU A 61 -12.07 -2.35 10.40
N LYS A 62 -13.35 -2.00 10.16
CA LYS A 62 -13.85 -1.52 8.88
C LYS A 62 -12.95 -0.47 8.20
N PRO A 63 -12.61 0.69 8.82
CA PRO A 63 -11.78 1.70 8.17
C PRO A 63 -10.40 1.19 7.74
N PHE A 64 -9.73 0.37 8.56
CA PHE A 64 -8.42 -0.19 8.20
C PHE A 64 -8.52 -1.11 6.98
N LEU A 65 -9.53 -1.99 6.95
CA LEU A 65 -9.75 -2.89 5.83
C LEU A 65 -10.07 -2.15 4.52
N LEU A 66 -10.79 -1.02 4.60
CA LEU A 66 -11.07 -0.18 3.45
C LEU A 66 -9.80 0.49 2.90
N GLU A 67 -8.94 1.03 3.78
CA GLU A 67 -7.68 1.66 3.39
C GLU A 67 -6.71 0.66 2.78
N ILE A 68 -6.59 -0.52 3.38
CA ILE A 68 -5.82 -1.66 2.88
C ILE A 68 -6.31 -2.08 1.48
N ARG A 69 -7.62 -2.33 1.34
CA ARG A 69 -8.24 -2.70 0.05
C ARG A 69 -7.93 -1.65 -1.02
N ARG A 70 -8.02 -0.37 -0.68
CA ARG A 70 -7.71 0.73 -1.60
C ARG A 70 -6.28 0.61 -2.13
N VAL A 71 -5.28 0.49 -1.25
CA VAL A 71 -3.87 0.40 -1.66
C VAL A 71 -3.63 -0.85 -2.50
N ASN A 72 -4.16 -1.99 -2.11
CA ASN A 72 -4.01 -3.22 -2.88
C ASN A 72 -4.61 -3.16 -4.29
N ASN A 73 -5.75 -2.49 -4.45
CA ASN A 73 -6.34 -2.31 -5.77
C ASN A 73 -5.38 -1.56 -6.71
N ILE A 74 -4.57 -0.64 -6.18
CA ILE A 74 -3.55 0.09 -6.95
C ILE A 74 -2.42 -0.86 -7.38
N PHE A 75 -2.00 -1.79 -6.51
CA PHE A 75 -1.05 -2.85 -6.88
C PHE A 75 -1.58 -3.79 -7.98
N GLN A 76 -2.90 -3.87 -8.18
CA GLN A 76 -3.53 -4.70 -9.22
C GLN A 76 -3.73 -3.96 -10.56
N LEU A 77 -3.51 -2.64 -10.62
CA LEU A 77 -3.67 -1.89 -11.87
C LEU A 77 -2.59 -2.29 -12.89
N GLU A 78 -3.01 -2.55 -14.12
CA GLU A 78 -2.11 -2.96 -15.21
C GLU A 78 -1.08 -1.89 -15.58
N SER A 79 -1.39 -0.61 -15.32
CA SER A 79 -0.62 0.59 -15.66
C SER A 79 -0.03 1.32 -14.45
N GLY A 80 0.03 0.66 -13.29
CA GLY A 80 0.46 1.28 -12.03
C GLY A 80 1.90 1.80 -12.07
N ASP A 81 2.06 3.11 -11.88
CA ASP A 81 3.35 3.76 -11.64
C ASP A 81 3.90 3.26 -10.29
N ALA A 82 5.01 2.52 -10.32
CA ALA A 82 5.61 1.88 -9.15
C ALA A 82 5.92 2.89 -8.03
N LEU A 83 6.22 4.14 -8.37
CA LEU A 83 6.48 5.19 -7.38
C LEU A 83 5.19 5.65 -6.69
N LYS A 84 4.08 5.74 -7.42
CA LYS A 84 2.77 6.09 -6.85
C LYS A 84 2.27 4.99 -5.92
N ILE A 85 2.36 3.74 -6.36
CA ILE A 85 2.02 2.56 -5.54
C ILE A 85 2.77 2.59 -4.21
N PHE A 86 4.07 2.83 -4.27
CA PHE A 86 4.92 2.89 -3.09
C PHE A 86 4.56 4.07 -2.17
N ARG A 87 4.31 5.25 -2.73
CA ARG A 87 3.86 6.42 -1.97
C ARG A 87 2.57 6.15 -1.23
N ASP A 88 1.61 5.49 -1.87
CA ASP A 88 0.34 5.12 -1.24
C ASP A 88 0.53 4.11 -0.09
N LEU A 89 1.47 3.17 -0.23
CA LEU A 89 1.87 2.27 0.85
C LEU A 89 2.52 3.00 2.04
N LEU A 90 3.41 3.97 1.76
CA LEU A 90 4.00 4.82 2.81
C LEU A 90 2.94 5.64 3.54
N VAL A 91 2.02 6.24 2.80
CA VAL A 91 0.91 7.01 3.38
C VAL A 91 0.06 6.12 4.28
N LEU A 92 -0.25 4.89 3.86
CA LEU A 92 -0.98 3.90 4.67
C LEU A 92 -0.21 3.53 5.95
N TYR A 93 1.10 3.31 5.86
CA TYR A 93 1.93 3.00 7.02
C TYR A 93 1.97 4.17 8.02
N VAL A 94 2.29 5.37 7.53
CA VAL A 94 2.42 6.57 8.37
C VAL A 94 1.06 7.01 8.96
N SER A 95 -0.03 6.90 8.21
CA SER A 95 -1.38 7.18 8.74
C SER A 95 -1.75 6.21 9.85
N THR A 96 -1.38 4.94 9.72
CA THR A 96 -1.59 3.92 10.75
C THR A 96 -0.72 4.18 11.98
N LEU A 97 0.55 4.57 11.81
CA LEU A 97 1.43 4.95 12.92
C LEU A 97 0.84 6.09 13.75
N LYS A 98 0.34 7.13 13.07
CA LYS A 98 -0.22 8.34 13.72
C LYS A 98 -1.38 8.04 14.67
N ARG A 99 -2.04 6.90 14.52
CA ARG A 99 -3.15 6.50 15.40
C ARG A 99 -2.71 6.04 16.78
N VAL A 100 -1.48 5.53 16.92
CA VAL A 100 -1.02 4.88 18.17
C VAL A 100 0.36 5.33 18.64
N VAL A 101 1.15 6.02 17.81
CA VAL A 101 2.52 6.47 18.15
C VAL A 101 2.52 7.93 18.62
N LYS A 102 3.35 8.23 19.62
CA LYS A 102 3.47 9.57 20.20
C LYS A 102 3.94 10.61 19.17
N PRO A 103 3.38 11.83 19.16
CA PRO A 103 3.86 12.93 18.31
C PRO A 103 5.35 13.27 18.49
N SER A 104 5.92 13.06 19.68
CA SER A 104 7.35 13.27 19.94
C SER A 104 8.25 12.35 19.10
N VAL A 105 7.81 11.12 18.81
CA VAL A 105 8.56 10.18 17.98
C VAL A 105 8.64 10.70 16.54
N PHE A 106 7.56 11.26 16.00
CA PHE A 106 7.58 11.88 14.67
C PHE A 106 8.48 13.11 14.60
N ARG A 107 8.55 13.90 15.67
CA ARG A 107 9.46 15.08 15.72
C ARG A 107 10.94 14.69 15.83
N ALA A 108 11.23 13.56 16.47
CA ALA A 108 12.58 13.10 16.72
C ALA A 108 13.17 12.23 15.60
N ASN A 109 12.35 11.76 14.65
CA ASN A 109 12.76 10.79 13.64
C ASN A 109 12.50 11.31 12.22
N SER A 110 13.48 11.10 11.34
CA SER A 110 13.28 11.23 9.90
C SER A 110 12.32 10.16 9.36
N GLU A 111 11.81 10.36 8.15
CA GLU A 111 10.95 9.38 7.48
C GLU A 111 11.61 7.98 7.41
N LYS A 112 12.91 7.91 7.12
CA LYS A 112 13.64 6.65 7.05
C LYS A 112 13.67 5.93 8.42
N GLN A 113 13.89 6.68 9.49
CA GLN A 113 13.91 6.14 10.85
C GLN A 113 12.51 5.69 11.31
N LEU A 114 11.45 6.35 10.84
CA LEU A 114 10.08 5.92 11.11
C LEU A 114 9.78 4.57 10.46
N LEU A 115 10.31 4.29 9.27
CA LEU A 115 10.08 3.02 8.56
C LEU A 115 10.78 1.85 9.27
N THR A 116 11.90 2.10 9.93
CA THR A 116 12.65 1.11 10.72
C THR A 116 12.43 1.28 12.23
N LEU A 117 11.34 1.93 12.64
CA LEU A 117 11.05 2.15 14.05
C LEU A 117 10.89 0.81 14.78
N ASP A 118 11.48 0.70 15.97
CA ASP A 118 11.25 -0.46 16.83
C ASP A 118 9.84 -0.40 17.43
N LEU A 119 8.95 -1.20 16.84
CA LEU A 119 7.55 -1.33 17.27
C LEU A 119 7.37 -2.20 18.52
N GLN A 120 8.43 -2.82 19.05
CA GLN A 120 8.36 -3.56 20.32
C GLN A 120 8.58 -2.64 21.52
N ALA A 121 9.22 -1.50 21.31
CA ALA A 121 9.49 -0.52 22.35
C ALA A 121 8.19 0.16 22.83
N SER A 122 7.69 -0.23 24.01
CA SER A 122 6.45 0.34 24.56
C SER A 122 6.49 1.86 24.76
N SER A 123 7.68 2.46 24.86
CA SER A 123 7.89 3.89 25.04
C SER A 123 7.42 4.74 23.86
N VAL A 124 7.31 4.17 22.65
CA VAL A 124 6.91 4.90 21.43
C VAL A 124 5.40 5.10 21.33
N TYR A 125 4.60 4.29 22.02
CA TYR A 125 3.14 4.28 21.90
C TYR A 125 2.44 5.24 22.86
N LEU A 126 1.33 5.79 22.40
CA LEU A 126 0.36 6.54 23.20
C LEU A 126 -0.23 5.67 24.31
N SER A 127 -0.85 6.33 25.30
CA SER A 127 -1.71 5.64 26.26
C SER A 127 -2.93 5.04 25.55
N GLN A 128 -3.66 4.13 26.20
CA GLN A 128 -4.87 3.55 25.60
C GLN A 128 -5.96 4.59 25.34
N GLU A 129 -6.05 5.61 26.20
CA GLU A 129 -7.05 6.67 26.13
C GLU A 129 -6.78 7.64 24.96
N ASP A 130 -5.50 7.88 24.67
CA ASP A 130 -5.07 8.81 23.62
C ASP A 130 -5.06 8.17 22.22
N ALA A 131 -5.13 6.85 22.12
CA ALA A 131 -5.09 6.14 20.86
C ALA A 131 -6.30 6.47 19.97
N ASP A 132 -6.06 6.75 18.69
CA ASP A 132 -7.11 7.00 17.71
C ASP A 132 -7.69 5.68 17.17
N LEU A 133 -8.75 5.22 17.81
CA LEU A 133 -9.54 4.07 17.39
C LEU A 133 -10.70 4.44 16.44
N GLY A 134 -10.82 5.72 16.06
CA GLY A 134 -11.86 6.24 15.18
C GLY A 134 -13.11 6.75 15.91
N MET A 135 -13.68 7.84 15.39
CA MET A 135 -14.83 8.52 15.99
C MET A 135 -16.07 7.62 16.08
N THR A 136 -16.39 6.86 15.03
CA THR A 136 -17.56 5.96 15.03
C THR A 136 -17.43 4.87 16.08
N PHE A 137 -16.23 4.31 16.27
CA PHE A 137 -15.97 3.34 17.33
C PHE A 137 -16.21 3.96 18.71
N ARG A 138 -15.64 5.15 18.98
CA ARG A 138 -15.80 5.85 20.26
C ARG A 138 -17.27 6.14 20.58
N GLN A 139 -18.02 6.69 19.62
CA GLN A 139 -19.45 6.97 19.78
C GLN A 139 -20.27 5.70 20.09
N LYS A 140 -19.98 4.60 19.38
CA LYS A 140 -20.63 3.31 19.59
C LYS A 140 -20.22 2.70 20.94
N MET A 141 -18.99 2.93 21.36
CA MET A 141 -18.47 2.45 22.63
C MET A 141 -19.13 3.16 23.82
N GLU A 142 -19.29 4.48 23.74
CA GLU A 142 -20.00 5.29 24.74
C GLU A 142 -21.48 4.88 24.86
N ALA A 143 -22.14 4.59 23.74
CA ALA A 143 -23.54 4.16 23.72
C ALA A 143 -23.78 2.70 24.18
N SER A 144 -22.70 1.91 24.33
CA SER A 144 -22.81 0.49 24.65
C SER A 144 -23.18 0.23 26.11
N LYS A 145 -23.68 -0.99 26.38
CA LYS A 145 -23.98 -1.46 27.74
C LYS A 145 -22.87 -2.33 28.33
N LEU A 146 -21.70 -2.33 27.70
CA LEU A 146 -20.54 -3.10 28.17
C LEU A 146 -20.04 -2.57 29.52
N CYS A 147 -19.60 -3.48 30.39
CA CYS A 147 -18.90 -3.11 31.62
C CYS A 147 -17.50 -2.56 31.31
N ASP A 148 -16.93 -1.78 32.22
CA ASP A 148 -15.65 -1.11 32.00
C ASP A 148 -14.51 -2.11 31.69
N ALA A 149 -14.49 -3.26 32.35
CA ALA A 149 -13.53 -4.33 32.07
C ALA A 149 -13.62 -4.85 30.61
N ALA A 150 -14.82 -4.93 30.04
CA ALA A 150 -15.02 -5.33 28.65
C ALA A 150 -14.61 -4.21 27.68
N LYS A 151 -14.86 -2.94 28.05
CA LYS A 151 -14.40 -1.76 27.29
C LYS A 151 -12.88 -1.70 27.21
N ASP A 152 -12.20 -1.91 28.34
CA ASP A 152 -10.73 -1.94 28.38
C ASP A 152 -10.17 -3.12 27.56
N ALA A 153 -10.80 -4.30 27.66
CA ALA A 153 -10.40 -5.47 26.90
C ALA A 153 -10.49 -5.25 25.38
N ILE A 154 -11.57 -4.63 24.90
CA ILE A 154 -11.73 -4.36 23.46
C ILE A 154 -10.77 -3.26 22.98
N VAL A 155 -10.58 -2.19 23.75
CA VAL A 155 -9.60 -1.13 23.44
C VAL A 155 -8.20 -1.73 23.31
N LYS A 156 -7.78 -2.56 24.27
CA LYS A 156 -6.49 -3.27 24.23
C LYS A 156 -6.37 -4.15 23.00
N ARG A 157 -7.42 -4.89 22.64
CA ARG A 157 -7.47 -5.74 21.45
C ARG A 157 -7.33 -4.92 20.15
N CYS A 158 -8.00 -3.78 20.07
CA CYS A 158 -7.90 -2.88 18.93
C CYS A 158 -6.48 -2.30 18.77
N ILE A 159 -5.86 -1.86 19.86
CA ILE A 159 -4.48 -1.35 19.83
C ILE A 159 -3.51 -2.46 19.41
N GLU A 160 -3.67 -3.66 19.94
CA GLU A 160 -2.82 -4.81 19.57
C GLU A 160 -2.94 -5.15 18.09
N PHE A 161 -4.16 -5.10 17.54
CA PHE A 161 -4.36 -5.24 16.10
C PHE A 161 -3.56 -4.21 15.29
N ILE A 162 -3.57 -2.92 15.70
CA ILE A 162 -2.80 -1.87 15.02
C ILE A 162 -1.29 -2.16 15.10
N LYS A 163 -0.78 -2.60 16.25
CA LYS A 163 0.64 -2.96 16.41
C LYS A 163 1.07 -4.11 15.51
N VAL A 164 0.27 -5.16 15.46
CA VAL A 164 0.50 -6.30 14.56
C VAL A 164 0.45 -5.82 13.11
N LEU A 165 -0.54 -5.00 12.74
CA LEU A 165 -0.69 -4.46 11.39
C LEU A 165 0.53 -3.63 10.97
N LEU A 166 1.03 -2.76 11.85
CA LEU A 166 2.23 -1.96 11.61
C LEU A 166 3.47 -2.83 11.40
N THR A 167 3.63 -3.89 12.19
CA THR A 167 4.72 -4.86 12.03
C THR A 167 4.62 -5.57 10.67
N GLN A 168 3.40 -5.96 10.28
CA GLN A 168 3.14 -6.59 8.99
C GLN A 168 3.40 -5.63 7.81
N TYR A 169 3.12 -4.33 7.97
CA TYR A 169 3.51 -3.32 6.98
C TYR A 169 5.02 -3.19 6.86
N GLN A 170 5.76 -3.10 7.97
CA GLN A 170 7.23 -3.03 7.94
C GLN A 170 7.86 -4.21 7.20
N LEU A 171 7.36 -5.43 7.39
CA LEU A 171 7.84 -6.61 6.68
C LEU A 171 7.62 -6.56 5.15
N ARG A 172 6.68 -5.73 4.68
CA ARG A 172 6.30 -5.60 3.26
C ARG A 172 6.82 -4.32 2.63
N LEU A 173 7.41 -3.42 3.40
CA LEU A 173 8.11 -2.27 2.86
C LEU A 173 9.39 -2.76 2.18
N PRO A 174 9.64 -2.39 0.91
CA PRO A 174 10.81 -2.86 0.20
C PRO A 174 12.08 -2.28 0.82
N GLU A 175 13.15 -3.07 0.98
CA GLU A 175 14.44 -2.56 1.47
C GLU A 175 15.04 -1.48 0.54
N SER A 176 14.59 -1.43 -0.72
CA SER A 176 15.00 -0.49 -1.76
C SER A 176 14.36 0.91 -1.64
N LEU A 177 13.89 1.31 -0.46
CA LEU A 177 13.37 2.66 -0.17
C LEU A 177 14.26 3.78 -0.73
N ASP A 178 15.57 3.67 -0.52
CA ASP A 178 16.53 4.67 -0.97
C ASP A 178 16.61 4.74 -2.50
N MET A 179 16.44 3.61 -3.19
CA MET A 179 16.40 3.54 -4.66
C MET A 179 15.10 4.12 -5.21
N LEU A 180 13.98 3.87 -4.55
CA LEU A 180 12.68 4.43 -4.89
C LEU A 180 12.67 5.96 -4.80
N LYS A 181 13.25 6.52 -3.74
CA LYS A 181 13.43 7.97 -3.64
C LYS A 181 14.29 8.53 -4.76
N LYS A 182 15.34 7.82 -5.17
CA LYS A 182 16.18 8.21 -6.31
C LYS A 182 15.45 8.13 -7.65
N LEU A 183 14.50 7.20 -7.80
CA LEU A 183 13.62 7.15 -8.96
C LEU A 183 12.68 8.37 -9.02
N GLU A 184 12.27 8.94 -7.88
CA GLU A 184 11.48 10.19 -7.89
C GLU A 184 12.23 11.38 -8.49
N LEU A 185 13.56 11.41 -8.37
CA LEU A 185 14.42 12.42 -9.03
C LEU A 185 14.31 12.37 -10.55
N LEU A 186 13.89 11.23 -11.11
CA LEU A 186 13.73 11.01 -12.54
C LEU A 186 12.32 11.39 -13.06
N ASN A 187 11.48 12.00 -12.21
CA ASN A 187 10.12 12.40 -12.60
C ASN A 187 10.18 13.53 -13.64
N PRO A 188 9.41 13.45 -14.75
CA PRO A 188 9.37 14.52 -15.74
C PRO A 188 9.07 15.88 -15.10
N LYS A 189 8.18 15.93 -14.10
CA LYS A 189 7.83 17.16 -13.38
C LYS A 189 8.99 17.75 -12.57
N ALA A 190 9.89 16.92 -12.05
CA ALA A 190 11.07 17.36 -11.30
C ALA A 190 12.23 17.79 -12.23
N ILE A 191 12.31 17.20 -13.41
CA ILE A 191 13.39 17.44 -14.37
C ILE A 191 13.14 18.69 -15.23
N LEU A 192 11.88 18.94 -15.59
CA LEU A 192 11.49 20.04 -16.46
C LEU A 192 11.30 21.38 -15.71
N THR A 193 11.60 21.42 -14.42
CA THR A 193 11.58 22.64 -13.59
C THR A 193 12.97 23.23 -13.38
N ASP A 194 13.04 24.54 -13.14
CA ASP A 194 14.31 25.24 -12.85
C ASP A 194 14.95 24.80 -11.52
N THR A 195 14.16 24.26 -10.58
CA THR A 195 14.65 23.70 -9.31
C THR A 195 14.96 22.21 -9.45
N LYS A 196 15.86 21.91 -10.38
CA LYS A 196 16.26 20.54 -10.73
C LYS A 196 17.22 19.95 -9.67
N PRO A 197 17.12 18.65 -9.34
CA PRO A 197 18.08 17.99 -8.45
C PRO A 197 19.51 18.05 -8.98
N ALA A 198 20.49 18.10 -8.08
CA ALA A 198 21.89 18.05 -8.48
C ALA A 198 22.20 16.69 -9.13
N VAL A 199 23.04 16.70 -10.17
CA VAL A 199 23.48 15.47 -10.86
C VAL A 199 24.14 14.46 -9.91
N THR A 200 24.73 14.95 -8.81
CA THR A 200 25.38 14.18 -7.76
C THR A 200 24.40 13.38 -6.91
N GLU A 201 23.11 13.72 -6.92
CA GLU A 201 22.05 12.98 -6.22
C GLU A 201 21.62 11.73 -7.00
N LEU A 202 21.97 11.65 -8.29
CA LEU A 202 21.65 10.49 -9.12
C LEU A 202 22.52 9.28 -8.73
N PRO A 203 21.96 8.06 -8.71
CA PRO A 203 22.73 6.86 -8.41
C PRO A 203 23.66 6.53 -9.58
N ARG A 204 24.93 6.95 -9.45
CA ARG A 204 25.96 6.83 -10.50
C ARG A 204 26.07 5.45 -11.13
N ASN A 205 25.83 4.38 -10.36
CA ASN A 205 25.92 2.99 -10.80
C ASN A 205 25.03 2.64 -12.00
N PHE A 206 23.99 3.43 -12.29
CA PHE A 206 23.09 3.19 -13.44
C PHE A 206 23.53 3.92 -14.72
N PHE A 207 24.46 4.87 -14.61
CA PHE A 207 24.90 5.73 -15.71
C PHE A 207 26.30 5.33 -16.18
N VAL A 208 26.36 4.57 -17.26
CA VAL A 208 27.60 4.00 -17.83
C VAL A 208 28.23 5.00 -18.80
N CYS A 209 28.66 6.16 -18.30
CA CYS A 209 29.27 7.22 -19.09
C CYS A 209 30.18 8.11 -18.23
N PRO A 210 31.11 8.90 -18.80
CA PRO A 210 31.88 9.89 -18.04
C PRO A 210 30.99 10.91 -17.32
N THR A 211 31.46 11.46 -16.20
CA THR A 211 30.64 12.36 -15.36
C THR A 211 30.30 13.64 -16.12
N GLU A 212 31.25 14.14 -16.91
CA GLU A 212 31.14 15.35 -17.72
C GLU A 212 30.04 15.21 -18.78
N VAL A 213 29.91 14.01 -19.37
CA VAL A 213 28.86 13.70 -20.34
C VAL A 213 27.50 13.71 -19.65
N LEU A 214 27.39 13.03 -18.51
CA LEU A 214 26.14 13.00 -17.74
C LEU A 214 25.71 14.39 -17.29
N GLU A 215 26.64 15.20 -16.76
CA GLU A 215 26.39 16.57 -16.33
C GLU A 215 25.91 17.46 -17.47
N SER A 216 26.56 17.38 -18.63
CA SER A 216 26.18 18.14 -19.82
C SER A 216 24.77 17.78 -20.28
N GLN A 217 24.47 16.48 -20.40
CA GLN A 217 23.13 16.02 -20.75
C GLN A 217 22.11 16.45 -19.69
N TRP A 218 22.43 16.33 -18.40
CA TRP A 218 21.57 16.69 -17.26
C TRP A 218 21.23 18.17 -17.28
N ARG A 219 22.20 19.05 -17.52
CA ARG A 219 21.93 20.49 -17.60
C ARG A 219 21.03 20.85 -18.78
N ASN A 220 21.21 20.19 -19.93
CA ASN A 220 20.58 20.63 -21.17
C ASN A 220 19.18 20.01 -21.41
N VAL A 221 18.84 18.89 -20.77
CA VAL A 221 17.56 18.21 -21.01
C VAL A 221 16.34 19.11 -20.73
N SER A 222 16.40 19.98 -19.72
CA SER A 222 15.29 20.90 -19.38
C SER A 222 15.08 22.01 -20.42
N SER A 223 16.08 22.28 -21.27
CA SER A 223 15.98 23.28 -22.35
C SER A 223 15.21 22.74 -23.57
N CYS A 224 14.98 21.43 -23.62
CA CYS A 224 14.22 20.78 -24.69
C CYS A 224 12.73 20.68 -24.34
N LYS A 225 11.88 20.72 -25.37
CA LYS A 225 10.44 20.53 -25.22
C LYS A 225 10.09 19.07 -25.48
N PHE A 226 9.51 18.43 -24.46
CA PHE A 226 8.97 17.07 -24.56
C PHE A 226 7.44 17.09 -24.48
N THR A 227 6.82 16.13 -25.16
CA THR A 227 5.38 15.95 -25.25
C THR A 227 4.85 15.18 -24.04
N GLU A 228 5.55 14.13 -23.61
CA GLU A 228 5.19 13.34 -22.44
C GLU A 228 5.66 14.04 -21.16
N LYS A 229 4.77 14.16 -20.18
CA LYS A 229 5.04 14.88 -18.92
C LYS A 229 4.53 14.14 -17.69
N GLU A 230 3.85 13.01 -17.89
CA GLU A 230 3.19 12.29 -16.81
C GLU A 230 3.70 10.86 -16.68
N ASN A 231 3.83 10.14 -17.79
CA ASN A 231 4.33 8.78 -17.78
C ASN A 231 5.86 8.78 -17.85
N MET A 232 6.50 8.47 -16.72
CA MET A 232 7.95 8.43 -16.58
C MET A 232 8.63 7.51 -17.61
N GLY A 233 8.09 6.31 -17.86
CA GLY A 233 8.66 5.38 -18.84
C GLY A 233 8.62 5.92 -20.26
N ARG A 234 7.46 6.44 -20.70
CA ARG A 234 7.30 7.05 -22.03
C ARG A 234 8.14 8.31 -22.19
N PHE A 235 8.24 9.13 -21.14
CA PHE A 235 9.09 10.32 -21.13
C PHE A 235 10.55 9.95 -21.39
N TRP A 236 11.09 8.97 -20.68
CA TRP A 236 12.49 8.58 -20.86
C TRP A 236 12.76 7.90 -22.21
N ILE A 237 11.75 7.25 -22.81
CA ILE A 237 11.83 6.79 -24.21
C ILE A 237 11.88 7.99 -25.18
N GLU A 238 11.04 9.01 -24.98
CA GLU A 238 11.07 10.23 -25.80
C GLU A 238 12.42 10.96 -25.68
N VAL A 239 12.97 11.06 -24.48
CA VAL A 239 14.30 11.65 -24.24
C VAL A 239 15.41 10.85 -24.94
N TYR A 240 15.31 9.51 -24.95
CA TYR A 240 16.25 8.64 -25.66
C TYR A 240 16.20 8.83 -27.17
N GLU A 241 15.00 9.00 -27.73
CA GLU A 241 14.77 9.19 -29.16
C GLU A 241 15.07 10.62 -29.64
N TYR A 242 15.30 11.57 -28.71
CA TYR A 242 15.54 12.97 -29.05
C TYR A 242 16.88 13.17 -29.78
N THR A 243 16.80 13.56 -31.06
CA THR A 243 17.97 13.83 -31.91
C THR A 243 18.16 15.33 -32.18
N ASN A 244 19.41 15.75 -32.31
CA ASN A 244 19.76 17.08 -32.82
C ASN A 244 19.57 17.18 -34.35
N GLY A 245 19.83 18.37 -34.91
CA GLY A 245 19.79 18.61 -36.36
C GLY A 245 20.78 17.79 -37.18
N THR A 246 21.73 17.07 -36.55
CA THR A 246 22.67 16.15 -37.22
C THR A 246 22.25 14.69 -37.09
N GLY A 247 21.08 14.40 -36.52
CA GLY A 247 20.57 13.03 -36.33
C GLY A 247 21.17 12.26 -35.15
N ASN A 248 22.04 12.88 -34.35
CA ASN A 248 22.64 12.23 -33.18
C ASN A 248 21.76 12.41 -31.94
N ARG A 249 21.68 11.38 -31.11
CA ARG A 249 20.92 11.41 -29.85
C ARG A 249 21.61 12.32 -28.83
N CYS A 250 20.89 13.32 -28.34
CA CYS A 250 21.45 14.31 -27.43
C CYS A 250 21.61 13.80 -25.99
N PHE A 251 20.74 12.89 -25.56
CA PHE A 251 20.55 12.50 -24.17
C PHE A 251 20.63 10.99 -23.93
N GLU A 252 21.26 10.26 -24.85
CA GLU A 252 21.29 8.79 -24.88
C GLU A 252 21.74 8.17 -23.55
N GLU A 253 22.89 8.59 -23.03
CA GLU A 253 23.48 8.03 -21.81
C GLU A 253 22.62 8.26 -20.58
N MET A 254 22.06 9.47 -20.44
CA MET A 254 21.15 9.76 -19.35
C MET A 254 19.86 8.94 -19.46
N ALA A 255 19.26 8.91 -20.65
CA ALA A 255 18.00 8.22 -20.87
C ALA A 255 18.15 6.72 -20.63
N LEU A 256 19.23 6.10 -21.11
CA LEU A 256 19.54 4.71 -20.83
C LEU A 256 19.73 4.44 -19.34
N GLY A 257 20.41 5.33 -18.60
CA GLY A 257 20.56 5.19 -17.16
C GLY A 257 19.22 5.25 -16.42
N ALA A 258 18.35 6.19 -16.80
CA ALA A 258 17.00 6.30 -16.25
C ALA A 258 16.15 5.06 -16.58
N ILE A 259 16.19 4.58 -17.83
CA ILE A 259 15.47 3.37 -18.25
C ILE A 259 15.96 2.15 -17.45
N ARG A 260 17.27 1.98 -17.25
CA ARG A 260 17.82 0.90 -16.42
C ARG A 260 17.25 0.93 -15.00
N MET A 261 17.15 2.10 -14.40
CA MET A 261 16.51 2.24 -13.07
C MET A 261 15.03 1.85 -13.11
N LEU A 262 14.30 2.24 -14.15
CA LEU A 262 12.87 1.93 -14.30
C LEU A 262 12.60 0.45 -14.57
N THR A 263 13.56 -0.28 -15.13
CA THR A 263 13.47 -1.72 -15.36
C THR A 263 13.72 -2.56 -14.10
N LEU A 264 14.12 -1.93 -12.97
CA LEU A 264 14.34 -2.68 -11.74
C LEU A 264 13.01 -3.22 -11.21
N PRO A 265 12.98 -4.49 -10.74
CA PRO A 265 11.82 -5.02 -10.06
C PRO A 265 11.68 -4.33 -8.70
N ILE A 266 10.87 -3.27 -8.67
CA ILE A 266 10.65 -2.42 -7.48
C ILE A 266 9.80 -3.16 -6.42
N SER A 267 9.02 -4.17 -6.82
CA SER A 267 8.34 -5.05 -5.87
C SER A 267 8.06 -6.43 -6.45
N ASN A 268 7.83 -7.39 -5.55
CA ASN A 268 7.33 -8.71 -5.88
C ASN A 268 5.94 -8.67 -6.55
N ALA A 269 5.22 -7.54 -6.58
CA ALA A 269 3.92 -7.45 -7.23
C ALA A 269 4.00 -7.74 -8.75
N HIS A 270 5.13 -7.46 -9.42
CA HIS A 270 5.30 -7.87 -10.82
C HIS A 270 5.43 -9.39 -10.95
N VAL A 271 6.11 -10.02 -9.99
CA VAL A 271 6.27 -11.47 -9.91
C VAL A 271 4.93 -12.13 -9.54
N GLU A 272 4.19 -11.59 -8.56
CA GLU A 272 2.83 -12.01 -8.21
C GLU A 272 1.84 -11.78 -9.35
N LYS A 273 2.03 -10.74 -10.19
CA LYS A 273 1.25 -10.51 -11.42
C LYS A 273 1.50 -11.60 -12.45
N VAL A 274 2.76 -12.00 -12.67
CA VAL A 274 3.08 -13.13 -13.55
C VAL A 274 2.50 -14.43 -12.96
N PHE A 275 2.63 -14.64 -11.66
CA PHE A 275 2.06 -15.80 -10.98
C PHE A 275 0.53 -15.80 -10.93
N SER A 276 -0.15 -14.65 -10.90
CA SER A 276 -1.62 -14.56 -10.92
C SER A 276 -2.16 -14.88 -12.31
N HIS A 277 -1.52 -14.42 -13.38
CA HIS A 277 -1.84 -14.83 -14.76
C HIS A 277 -1.58 -16.32 -14.97
N ILE A 278 -0.46 -16.85 -14.46
CA ILE A 278 -0.16 -18.29 -14.50
C ILE A 278 -1.17 -19.11 -13.67
N SER A 279 -1.62 -18.58 -12.52
CA SER A 279 -2.64 -19.22 -11.68
C SER A 279 -4.02 -19.20 -12.34
N PHE A 280 -4.38 -18.12 -13.03
CA PHE A 280 -5.59 -18.02 -13.84
C PHE A 280 -5.59 -19.05 -14.98
N LEU A 281 -4.46 -19.20 -15.69
CA LEU A 281 -4.29 -20.24 -16.71
C LEU A 281 -4.39 -21.67 -16.14
N LYS A 282 -3.99 -21.86 -14.88
CA LYS A 282 -4.11 -23.13 -14.14
C LYS A 282 -5.54 -23.46 -13.71
N ASP A 283 -6.34 -22.47 -13.34
CA ASP A 283 -7.67 -22.67 -12.74
C ASP A 283 -8.82 -22.70 -13.77
N GLU A 284 -8.77 -21.88 -14.83
CA GLU A 284 -9.88 -21.83 -15.81
C GLU A 284 -9.72 -22.83 -16.96
N SER A 285 -8.50 -23.23 -17.28
CA SER A 285 -8.24 -24.27 -18.27
C SER A 285 -7.58 -25.46 -17.58
N ARG A 286 -8.19 -26.63 -17.73
CA ARG A 286 -7.81 -27.90 -17.13
C ARG A 286 -6.50 -28.45 -17.73
N ASN A 287 -5.43 -27.66 -17.75
CA ASN A 287 -4.10 -28.02 -18.22
C ASN A 287 -3.14 -28.05 -17.02
N ARG A 288 -2.90 -29.26 -16.51
CA ARG A 288 -1.73 -29.56 -15.68
C ARG A 288 -0.48 -29.38 -16.55
N MET A 289 0.00 -28.15 -16.74
CA MET A 289 1.36 -27.94 -17.21
C MET A 289 2.29 -28.56 -16.17
N GLY A 290 2.98 -29.63 -16.57
CA GLY A 290 3.90 -30.34 -15.70
C GLY A 290 5.03 -29.42 -15.24
N LEU A 291 5.45 -29.56 -13.98
CA LEU A 291 6.52 -28.77 -13.36
C LEU A 291 7.81 -28.68 -14.19
N LYS A 292 8.06 -29.65 -15.08
CA LYS A 292 9.21 -29.68 -16.01
C LYS A 292 9.21 -28.60 -17.09
N LEU A 293 8.08 -27.94 -17.35
CA LEU A 293 8.00 -26.81 -18.30
C LEU A 293 8.23 -25.45 -17.63
N LEU A 294 8.36 -25.42 -16.30
CA LEU A 294 8.50 -24.21 -15.49
C LEU A 294 9.89 -24.10 -14.80
N SER A 295 10.84 -24.98 -15.14
CA SER A 295 12.23 -24.93 -14.66
C SER A 295 13.14 -24.29 -15.70
#